data_AF-A0A3M2XHT4-F1
#
_entry.id   AF-A0A3M2XHT4-F1
#
_cell.length_a   1.000
_cell.length_b   1.000
_cell.length_c   1.000
_cell.angle_alpha   90.00
_cell.angle_beta   90.00
_cell.angle_gamma   90.00
#
_symmetry.space_group_name_H-M   'P 1'
#
loop_
_entity.id
_entity.type
_entity.pdbx_description
1 polymer ?
#
loop_
_entity_poly.entity_id
_entity_poly.type
_entity_poly.pdbx_seq_one_letter_code
_entity_poly.pdbx_strand_id
1 'polypeptide(L)'
;YSSAVFNFVPKLAMDFYHAIARDDHEAVGKYIDDFFLPYLEIRNRKAGYAVSIVKAGAKIAGYDAGPVRAPLTDLTPDECDMLAALMDKQGKQ
;
A
#
# COMPACT_ATOMS: atom_id res chain seq x y z
N TYR A 1 -10.88 -11.64 -0.08
CA TYR A 1 -10.02 -10.47 0.21
C TYR A 1 -8.57 -10.92 0.13
N SER A 2 -7.81 -10.45 -0.86
CA SER A 2 -6.34 -10.61 -0.89
C SER A 2 -5.74 -9.22 -0.68
N SER A 3 -5.01 -9.03 0.41
CA SER A 3 -4.44 -7.72 0.77
C SER A 3 -2.98 -7.67 0.37
N ALA A 4 -2.68 -7.20 -0.83
CA ALA A 4 -1.30 -7.05 -1.28
C ALA A 4 -0.49 -6.10 -0.36
N VAL A 5 -1.18 -5.14 0.27
CA VAL A 5 -0.59 -4.17 1.19
C VAL A 5 -0.15 -4.81 2.52
N PHE A 6 -0.59 -6.03 2.83
CA PHE A 6 -0.09 -6.79 3.99
C PHE A 6 1.43 -6.99 3.98
N ASN A 7 2.06 -6.98 2.80
CA ASN A 7 3.53 -7.11 2.68
C ASN A 7 4.31 -5.92 3.28
N PHE A 8 3.65 -4.79 3.53
CA PHE A 8 4.34 -3.57 4.00
C PHE A 8 3.55 -2.74 5.03
N VAL A 9 2.24 -2.93 5.15
CA VAL A 9 1.39 -2.38 6.23
C VAL A 9 0.48 -3.47 6.84
N PRO A 10 1.05 -4.52 7.45
CA PRO A 10 0.30 -5.68 7.95
C PRO A 10 -0.75 -5.31 9.00
N LYS A 11 -0.46 -4.35 9.89
CA LYS A 11 -1.40 -3.92 10.92
C LYS A 11 -2.63 -3.27 10.31
N LEU A 12 -2.45 -2.31 9.40
CA LEU A 12 -3.56 -1.68 8.67
C LEU A 12 -4.39 -2.71 7.91
N ALA A 13 -3.74 -3.66 7.24
CA ALA A 13 -4.43 -4.69 6.47
C ALA A 13 -5.34 -5.56 7.36
N MET A 14 -4.89 -5.87 8.58
CA MET A 14 -5.67 -6.61 9.58
C MET A 14 -6.76 -5.74 10.21
N ASP A 15 -6.47 -4.50 10.57
CA ASP A 15 -7.46 -3.58 11.14
C ASP A 15 -8.62 -3.31 10.16
N PHE A 16 -8.31 -3.15 8.86
CA PHE A 16 -9.31 -3.06 7.81
C PHE A 16 -10.14 -4.35 7.67
N TYR A 17 -9.49 -5.51 7.71
CA TYR A 17 -10.19 -6.80 7.69
C TYR A 17 -11.14 -6.95 8.88
N HIS A 18 -10.69 -6.61 10.09
CA HIS A 18 -11.53 -6.64 11.28
C HIS A 18 -12.69 -5.65 11.21
N ALA A 19 -12.49 -4.46 10.63
CA ALA A 19 -13.56 -3.49 10.41
C ALA A 19 -14.64 -4.02 9.47
N ILE A 20 -14.26 -4.70 8.38
CA ILE A 20 -15.21 -5.39 7.49
C ILE A 20 -15.93 -6.51 8.23
N ALA A 21 -15.19 -7.36 8.96
CA ALA A 21 -15.76 -8.54 9.62
C ALA A 21 -16.80 -8.20 10.72
N ARG A 22 -16.77 -6.98 11.24
CA ARG A 22 -17.70 -6.47 12.26
C ARG A 22 -18.76 -5.50 11.71
N ASP A 23 -18.86 -5.35 10.39
CA ASP A 23 -19.74 -4.39 9.70
C ASP A 23 -19.57 -2.92 10.16
N ASP A 24 -18.35 -2.54 10.54
CA ASP A 24 -18.03 -1.15 10.90
C ASP A 24 -17.74 -0.32 9.65
N HIS A 25 -18.82 0.17 9.03
CA HIS A 25 -18.75 0.97 7.81
C HIS A 25 -18.03 2.30 7.99
N GLU A 26 -18.05 2.90 9.19
CA GLU A 26 -17.37 4.15 9.47
C GLU A 26 -15.85 3.95 9.44
N ALA A 27 -15.36 2.94 10.14
CA ALA A 27 -13.94 2.58 10.11
C ALA A 27 -13.49 2.17 8.71
N VAL A 28 -14.30 1.37 7.99
CA VAL A 28 -14.00 0.99 6.60
C VAL A 28 -13.88 2.22 5.70
N GLY A 29 -14.83 3.16 5.78
CA GLY A 29 -14.78 4.41 5.02
C GLY A 29 -13.51 5.21 5.30
N LYS A 30 -13.16 5.34 6.59
CA LYS A 30 -11.94 6.03 7.01
C LYS A 30 -10.67 5.41 6.41
N TYR A 31 -10.52 4.09 6.45
CA TYR A 31 -9.36 3.43 5.83
C TYR A 31 -9.32 3.60 4.31
N ILE A 32 -10.49 3.62 3.66
CA ILE A 32 -10.60 3.88 2.23
C ILE A 32 -10.07 5.29 1.91
N ASP A 33 -10.55 6.30 2.64
CA ASP A 33 -10.19 7.70 2.39
C ASP A 33 -8.75 8.03 2.78
N ASP A 34 -8.30 7.56 3.95
CA ASP A 34 -7.01 7.92 4.53
C ASP A 34 -5.83 7.14 3.92
N PHE A 35 -6.09 5.94 3.37
CA PHE A 35 -5.05 5.06 2.85
C PHE A 35 -5.31 4.55 1.44
N PHE A 36 -6.42 3.85 1.20
CA PHE A 36 -6.57 3.13 -0.07
C PHE A 36 -6.79 4.04 -1.28
N LEU A 37 -7.51 5.16 -1.14
CA LEU A 37 -7.68 6.13 -2.23
C LEU A 37 -6.35 6.81 -2.59
N PRO A 38 -5.59 7.42 -1.65
CA PRO A 38 -4.25 7.95 -1.93
C PRO A 38 -3.28 6.89 -2.50
N TYR A 39 -3.34 5.65 -1.98
CA TYR A 39 -2.55 4.55 -2.50
C TYR A 39 -2.91 4.21 -3.96
N LEU A 40 -4.21 4.21 -4.28
CA LEU A 40 -4.69 3.98 -5.64
C LEU A 40 -4.27 5.09 -6.59
N GLU A 41 -4.22 6.35 -6.12
CA GLU A 41 -3.70 7.46 -6.93
C GLU A 41 -2.27 7.20 -7.39
N ILE A 42 -1.38 6.74 -6.50
CA ILE A 42 0.00 6.37 -6.86
C ILE A 42 0.00 5.16 -7.79
N ARG A 43 -0.74 4.10 -7.43
CA ARG A 43 -0.81 2.85 -8.20
C ARG A 43 -1.31 3.07 -9.63
N ASN A 44 -2.21 4.02 -9.85
CA ASN A 44 -2.84 4.24 -11.15
C ASN A 44 -2.03 5.15 -12.09
N ARG A 45 -0.89 5.72 -11.65
CA ARG A 45 -0.05 6.60 -12.49
C ARG A 45 0.56 5.88 -13.69
N LYS A 46 0.78 4.57 -13.60
CA LYS A 46 1.38 3.78 -14.70
C LYS A 46 0.87 2.35 -14.73
N ALA A 47 0.68 1.82 -15.94
CA ALA A 47 0.38 0.41 -16.13
C ALA A 47 1.50 -0.48 -15.55
N GLY A 48 1.12 -1.52 -14.81
CA GLY A 48 2.05 -2.45 -14.14
C GLY A 48 2.39 -2.10 -12.69
N TYR A 49 2.05 -0.89 -12.22
CA TYR A 49 2.34 -0.48 -10.84
C TYR A 49 1.60 -1.28 -9.78
N ALA A 50 0.53 -2.00 -10.13
CA ALA A 50 -0.14 -2.93 -9.21
C ALA A 50 0.81 -3.93 -8.53
N VAL A 51 1.91 -4.30 -9.18
CA VAL A 51 2.95 -5.18 -8.60
C VAL A 51 4.15 -4.36 -8.12
N SER A 52 4.61 -3.38 -8.89
CA SER A 52 5.79 -2.57 -8.54
C SER A 52 5.63 -1.81 -7.23
N ILE A 53 4.43 -1.27 -6.96
CA ILE A 53 4.15 -0.50 -5.74
C ILE A 53 4.23 -1.37 -4.48
N VAL A 54 3.87 -2.66 -4.60
CA VAL A 54 3.95 -3.61 -3.48
C VAL A 54 5.40 -3.90 -3.13
N LYS A 55 6.27 -4.08 -4.14
CA LYS A 55 7.71 -4.24 -3.93
C LYS A 55 8.35 -2.97 -3.37
N ALA A 56 7.95 -1.80 -3.86
CA ALA A 56 8.41 -0.52 -3.31
C ALA A 56 8.02 -0.37 -1.84
N GLY A 57 6.76 -0.65 -1.49
CA GLY A 57 6.29 -0.64 -0.11
C GLY A 57 7.06 -1.62 0.78
N ALA A 58 7.28 -2.86 0.31
CA ALA A 58 8.06 -3.85 1.05
C ALA A 58 9.49 -3.37 1.30
N LYS A 59 10.13 -2.76 0.30
CA LYS A 59 11.46 -2.16 0.43
C LYS A 59 11.49 -1.02 1.43
N ILE A 60 10.51 -0.12 1.41
CA ILE A 60 10.37 0.99 2.38
C ILE A 60 10.19 0.43 3.80
N ALA A 61 9.44 -0.66 3.96
CA ALA A 61 9.25 -1.37 5.23
C ALA A 61 10.49 -2.17 5.68
N GLY A 62 11.59 -2.17 4.93
CA GLY A 62 12.85 -2.85 5.26
C GLY A 62 12.99 -4.27 4.70
N TYR A 63 12.05 -4.74 3.87
CA TYR A 63 12.05 -6.06 3.24
C TYR A 63 12.32 -5.95 1.73
N ASP A 64 13.58 -5.73 1.34
CA ASP A 64 13.95 -5.57 -0.07
C ASP A 64 13.85 -6.91 -0.82
N ALA A 65 12.94 -6.97 -1.81
CA ALA A 65 12.72 -8.12 -2.68
C ALA A 65 13.38 -7.97 -4.07
N GLY A 66 14.29 -7.00 -4.21
CA GLY A 66 14.95 -6.65 -5.46
C GLY A 66 14.01 -6.02 -6.51
N PRO A 67 14.56 -5.57 -7.65
CA PRO A 67 13.79 -4.85 -8.66
C PRO A 67 12.69 -5.70 -9.29
N VAL A 68 11.71 -5.06 -9.92
CA VAL A 68 10.76 -5.77 -10.78
C VAL A 68 11.45 -6.32 -12.03
N ARG A 69 10.90 -7.40 -12.60
CA ARG A 69 11.35 -7.92 -13.90
C ARG A 69 10.62 -7.21 -15.04
N ALA A 70 11.31 -6.96 -16.15
CA ALA A 70 10.67 -6.47 -17.38
C ALA A 70 9.51 -7.40 -17.79
N PRO A 71 8.38 -6.88 -18.28
CA PRO A 71 8.15 -5.50 -18.75
C PRO A 71 7.66 -4.51 -17.65
N LEU A 72 7.65 -4.91 -16.38
CA LEU A 72 7.28 -3.99 -15.29
C LEU A 72 8.39 -2.98 -15.04
N THR A 73 8.02 -1.80 -14.55
CA THR A 73 8.96 -0.74 -14.14
C THR A 73 8.76 -0.41 -12.67
N ASP A 74 9.85 -0.12 -11.97
CA ASP A 74 9.80 0.36 -10.59
C ASP A 74 9.13 1.74 -10.49
N LEU A 75 8.76 2.11 -9.26
CA LEU A 75 8.31 3.46 -8.94
C LEU A 75 9.47 4.45 -9.08
N THR A 76 9.15 5.69 -9.43
CA THR A 76 10.13 6.79 -9.37
C THR A 76 10.49 7.12 -7.92
N PRO A 77 11.62 7.80 -7.67
CA PRO A 77 11.97 8.27 -6.32
C PRO A 77 10.85 9.09 -5.67
N ASP A 78 10.26 10.04 -6.40
CA ASP A 78 9.16 10.88 -5.91
C ASP A 78 7.93 10.05 -5.52
N GLU A 79 7.60 9.01 -6.28
CA GLU A 79 6.47 8.11 -5.96
C GLU A 79 6.78 7.20 -4.77
N CYS A 80 8.06 6.82 -4.57
CA CYS A 80 8.49 6.13 -3.37
C CYS A 80 8.33 7.03 -2.14
N ASP A 81 8.68 8.32 -2.24
CA ASP A 81 8.50 9.28 -1.15
C ASP A 81 7.01 9.52 -0.82
N MET A 82 6.16 9.58 -1.85
CA MET A 82 4.70 9.64 -1.66
C MET A 82 4.18 8.40 -0.92
N LEU A 83 4.66 7.21 -1.29
CA LEU A 83 4.27 5.96 -0.64
C LEU A 83 4.77 5.89 0.80
N ALA A 84 6.02 6.31 1.06
CA ALA A 84 6.59 6.36 2.40
C ALA A 84 5.79 7.31 3.32
N ALA A 85 5.48 8.50 2.84
CA ALA A 85 4.66 9.46 3.58
C ALA A 85 3.25 8.92 3.88
N LEU A 86 2.68 8.13 2.96
CA LEU A 86 1.39 7.46 3.18
C LEU A 86 1.49 6.35 4.23
N MET A 87 2.57 5.56 4.22
CA MET A 87 2.84 4.51 5.20
C MET A 87 3.06 5.10 6.60
N ASP A 88 3.83 6.18 6.73
CA ASP A 88 4.12 6.83 8.01
C ASP A 88 2.85 7.35 8.72
N LYS A 89 1.86 7.83 7.95
CA LYS A 89 0.57 8.26 8.49
C LYS A 89 -0.21 7.14 9.18
N GLN A 90 0.03 5.88 8.83
CA GLN A 90 -0.62 4.72 9.42
C GLN A 90 0.04 4.27 10.73
N GLY A 91 1.14 4.93 11.11
CA GLY A 91 1.91 4.62 12.30
C GLY A 91 2.76 3.35 12.16
N LYS A 92 3.36 2.95 13.28
CA LYS A 92 4.24 1.78 13.33
C LYS A 92 3.46 0.51 12.99
N GLN A 93 4.02 -0.25 12.06
CA GLN A 93 3.51 -1.55 11.59
C GLN A 93 4.09 -2.70 12.39
#